data_AF-A0A836SS45-F1
#
_entry.id   AF-A0A836SS45-F1
#
_cell.length_a   1.000
_cell.length_b   1.000
_cell.length_c   1.000
_cell.angle_alpha   90.00
_cell.angle_beta   90.00
_cell.angle_gamma   90.00
#
_symmetry.space_group_name_H-M   'P 1'
#
loop_
_entity.id
_entity.type
_entity.pdbx_description
1 polymer ?
#
loop_
_entity_poly.entity_id
_entity_poly.type
_entity_poly.pdbx_seq_one_letter_code
_entity_poly.pdbx_strand_id
1 'polypeptide(L)'
;ALAAYYGADFLCYVTPTEHLSLPGPGDVKVGVIAARIAGHAADIARGLGSDRWDYELSKARVCLDWKKIIRLSIDPARTKKFYKPSADRDACTMCGEFCAIKKSSKIFDYKKKRPRVPKKTRTRH
;
A
#
# COMPACT_ATOMS: atom_id res chain seq x y z
N ALA A 1 -5.11 -7.29 -16.40
CA ALA A 1 -4.00 -6.33 -16.61
C ALA A 1 -3.59 -6.35 -18.08
N LEU A 2 -3.12 -7.48 -18.62
CA LEU A 2 -2.72 -7.58 -20.04
C LEU A 2 -3.84 -7.20 -21.02
N ALA A 3 -5.06 -7.71 -20.82
CA ALA A 3 -6.19 -7.33 -21.68
C ALA A 3 -6.41 -5.80 -21.72
N ALA A 4 -6.41 -5.13 -20.56
CA ALA A 4 -6.53 -3.66 -20.48
C ALA A 4 -5.32 -2.92 -21.06
N TYR A 5 -4.11 -3.49 -20.90
CA TYR A 5 -2.90 -2.97 -21.52
C TYR A 5 -3.01 -2.98 -23.06
N TYR A 6 -3.56 -4.07 -23.62
CA TYR A 6 -3.79 -4.23 -25.06
C TYR A 6 -5.09 -3.57 -25.56
N GLY A 7 -5.76 -2.76 -24.74
CA GLY A 7 -6.87 -1.91 -25.19
C GLY A 7 -8.27 -2.33 -24.74
N ALA A 8 -8.42 -3.32 -23.86
CA ALA A 8 -9.73 -3.57 -23.25
C ALA A 8 -10.13 -2.42 -22.31
N ASP A 9 -11.25 -1.75 -22.61
CA ASP A 9 -11.74 -0.61 -21.81
C ASP A 9 -12.45 -1.04 -20.51
N PHE A 10 -12.86 -2.31 -20.42
CA PHE A 10 -13.57 -2.86 -19.28
C PHE A 10 -13.01 -4.21 -18.84
N LEU A 11 -12.89 -4.41 -17.52
CA LEU A 11 -12.50 -5.67 -16.91
C LEU A 11 -13.63 -6.15 -15.99
N CYS A 12 -14.32 -7.22 -16.38
CA CYS A 12 -15.21 -7.94 -15.46
C CYS A 12 -14.34 -8.64 -14.40
N TYR A 13 -14.61 -8.39 -13.12
CA TYR A 13 -13.83 -9.01 -12.05
C TYR A 13 -14.21 -10.48 -11.90
N VAL A 14 -13.27 -11.27 -11.39
CA VAL A 14 -13.47 -12.67 -11.02
C VAL A 14 -13.27 -12.79 -9.52
N THR A 15 -14.17 -13.50 -8.82
CA THR A 15 -14.06 -13.71 -7.38
C THR A 15 -13.19 -14.95 -7.07
N PRO A 16 -12.65 -15.07 -5.85
CA PRO A 16 -11.96 -16.29 -5.42
C PRO A 16 -12.82 -17.57 -5.49
N THR A 17 -14.15 -17.43 -5.46
CA THR A 17 -15.10 -18.54 -5.48
C THR A 17 -15.61 -18.88 -6.89
N GLU A 18 -15.09 -18.23 -7.93
CA GLU A 18 -15.48 -18.52 -9.32
C GLU A 18 -15.31 -20.01 -9.61
N HIS A 19 -16.32 -20.62 -10.22
CA HIS A 19 -16.43 -22.07 -10.47
C HIS A 19 -16.45 -22.97 -9.22
N LEU A 20 -16.56 -22.40 -8.01
CA LEU A 20 -16.62 -23.16 -6.74
C LEU A 20 -17.94 -22.96 -6.01
N SER A 21 -18.43 -21.71 -5.89
CA SER A 21 -19.66 -21.39 -5.16
C SER A 21 -20.10 -19.93 -5.39
N LEU A 22 -21.29 -19.58 -4.87
CA LEU A 22 -21.76 -18.20 -4.84
C LEU A 22 -20.86 -17.34 -3.92
N PRO A 23 -20.43 -16.15 -4.36
CA PRO A 23 -19.52 -15.30 -3.60
C PRO A 23 -20.21 -14.63 -2.41
N GLY A 24 -19.51 -14.56 -1.27
CA GLY A 24 -19.89 -13.70 -0.16
C GLY A 24 -19.37 -12.26 -0.34
N PRO A 25 -19.74 -11.32 0.57
CA PRO A 25 -19.28 -9.94 0.50
C PRO A 25 -17.75 -9.77 0.51
N GLY A 26 -17.04 -10.67 1.19
CA GLY A 26 -15.57 -10.69 1.22
C GLY A 26 -14.96 -11.04 -0.13
N ASP A 27 -15.53 -12.03 -0.82
CA ASP A 27 -15.06 -12.51 -2.13
C ASP A 27 -15.26 -11.45 -3.20
N VAL A 28 -16.43 -10.78 -3.18
CA VAL A 28 -16.71 -9.62 -4.04
C VAL A 28 -15.67 -8.52 -3.81
N LYS A 29 -15.39 -8.16 -2.56
CA LYS A 29 -14.39 -7.12 -2.26
C LYS A 29 -13.00 -7.51 -2.79
N VAL A 30 -12.59 -8.76 -2.65
CA VAL A 30 -11.30 -9.24 -3.18
C VAL A 30 -11.25 -9.13 -4.70
N GLY A 31 -12.28 -9.60 -5.40
CA GLY A 31 -12.38 -9.53 -6.86
C GLY A 31 -12.32 -8.09 -7.37
N VAL A 32 -13.12 -7.19 -6.79
CA VAL A 32 -13.14 -5.76 -7.17
C VAL A 32 -11.78 -5.10 -6.96
N ILE A 33 -11.12 -5.34 -5.81
CA ILE A 33 -9.80 -4.78 -5.54
C ILE A 33 -8.76 -5.34 -6.53
N ALA A 34 -8.81 -6.63 -6.85
CA ALA A 34 -7.91 -7.25 -7.82
C ALA A 34 -8.08 -6.65 -9.23
N ALA A 35 -9.32 -6.51 -9.70
CA ALA A 35 -9.61 -5.88 -10.99
C ALA A 35 -9.16 -4.41 -11.02
N ARG A 36 -9.36 -3.65 -9.93
CA ARG A 36 -8.90 -2.27 -9.81
C ARG A 36 -7.38 -2.14 -9.85
N ILE A 37 -6.64 -3.04 -9.20
CA ILE A 37 -5.17 -3.10 -9.32
C ILE A 37 -4.77 -3.37 -10.77
N ALA A 38 -5.45 -4.32 -11.42
CA ALA A 38 -5.16 -4.72 -12.78
C ALA A 38 -5.40 -3.61 -13.82
N GLY A 39 -6.46 -2.82 -13.65
CA GLY A 39 -6.74 -1.64 -14.48
C GLY A 39 -5.71 -0.54 -14.26
N HIS A 40 -5.47 -0.17 -13.00
CA HIS A 40 -4.48 0.85 -12.64
C HIS A 40 -3.06 0.53 -13.15
N ALA A 41 -2.64 -0.74 -13.04
CA ALA A 41 -1.36 -1.18 -13.59
C ALA A 41 -1.29 -1.03 -15.12
N ALA A 42 -2.39 -1.32 -15.82
CA ALA A 42 -2.48 -1.13 -17.26
C ALA A 42 -2.43 0.36 -17.65
N ASP A 43 -3.12 1.23 -16.89
CA ASP A 43 -3.10 2.68 -17.13
C ASP A 43 -1.69 3.25 -17.00
N ILE A 44 -0.95 2.84 -15.96
CA ILE A 44 0.46 3.25 -15.80
C ILE A 44 1.30 2.75 -16.97
N ALA A 45 1.18 1.46 -17.33
CA ALA A 45 1.99 0.87 -18.39
C ALA A 45 1.70 1.48 -19.77
N ARG A 46 0.47 1.96 -20.00
CA ARG A 46 0.06 2.68 -21.21
C ARG A 46 0.34 4.18 -21.18
N GLY A 47 0.84 4.72 -20.07
CA GLY A 47 1.13 6.15 -19.93
C GLY A 47 -0.10 7.04 -19.82
N LEU A 48 -1.22 6.54 -19.28
CA LEU A 48 -2.49 7.27 -19.18
C LEU A 48 -2.58 8.23 -17.97
N GLY A 49 -1.46 8.51 -17.30
CA GLY A 49 -1.38 9.54 -16.23
C GLY A 49 -1.82 9.08 -14.83
N SER A 50 -1.91 7.78 -14.58
CA SER A 50 -2.27 7.22 -13.25
C SER A 50 -1.08 7.09 -12.28
N ASP A 51 0.14 7.39 -12.72
CA ASP A 51 1.41 7.22 -11.99
C ASP A 51 1.57 8.16 -10.77
N ARG A 52 0.90 9.32 -10.77
CA ARG A 52 0.96 10.29 -9.68
C ARG A 52 0.52 9.70 -8.34
N TRP A 53 -0.46 8.78 -8.34
CA TRP A 53 -0.92 8.12 -7.12
C TRP A 53 0.19 7.25 -6.50
N ASP A 54 0.88 6.46 -7.32
CA ASP A 54 2.02 5.61 -6.92
C ASP A 54 3.20 6.44 -6.43
N TYR A 55 3.47 7.57 -7.09
CA TYR A 55 4.52 8.48 -6.69
C TYR A 55 4.26 9.07 -5.30
N GLU A 56 3.03 9.53 -5.02
CA GLU A 56 2.67 10.05 -3.70
C GLU A 56 2.68 8.98 -2.61
N LEU A 57 2.26 7.75 -2.93
CA LEU A 57 2.36 6.61 -2.02
C LEU A 57 3.83 6.24 -1.75
N SER A 58 4.68 6.26 -2.77
CA SER A 58 6.12 5.97 -2.66
C SER A 58 6.85 7.03 -1.84
N LYS A 59 6.53 8.32 -2.03
CA LYS A 59 7.00 9.40 -1.14
C LYS A 59 6.60 9.16 0.31
N ALA A 60 5.35 8.75 0.56
CA ALA A 60 4.89 8.44 1.92
C ALA A 60 5.69 7.27 2.54
N ARG A 61 6.03 6.24 1.75
CA ARG A 61 6.87 5.11 2.16
C ARG A 61 8.29 5.54 2.54
N VAL A 62 8.95 6.38 1.74
CA VAL A 62 10.28 6.93 2.06
C VAL A 62 10.26 7.75 3.35
N CYS A 63 9.21 8.55 3.54
CA CYS A 63 8.99 9.34 4.75
C CYS A 63 8.57 8.50 5.96
N LEU A 64 8.20 7.22 5.77
CA LEU A 64 7.60 6.35 6.79
C LEU A 64 6.34 6.98 7.42
N ASP A 65 5.59 7.74 6.62
CA ASP A 65 4.31 8.34 7.02
C ASP A 65 3.19 7.30 6.92
N TRP A 66 3.06 6.48 7.94
CA TRP A 66 2.07 5.39 7.99
C TRP A 66 0.63 5.87 7.85
N LYS A 67 0.31 7.07 8.34
CA LYS A 67 -1.03 7.64 8.16
C LYS A 67 -1.30 7.92 6.68
N LYS A 68 -0.34 8.53 5.98
CA LYS A 68 -0.45 8.79 4.54
C LYS A 68 -0.40 7.50 3.71
N ILE A 69 0.44 6.52 4.06
CA ILE A 69 0.49 5.20 3.40
C ILE A 69 -0.87 4.50 3.49
N ILE A 70 -1.47 4.44 4.68
CA ILE A 70 -2.79 3.81 4.88
C ILE A 70 -3.87 4.56 4.10
N ARG A 71 -3.86 5.90 4.15
CA ARG A 71 -4.86 6.71 3.44
C ARG A 71 -4.78 6.55 1.93
N LEU A 72 -3.56 6.44 1.38
CA LEU A 72 -3.32 6.32 -0.06
C LEU A 72 -3.37 4.88 -0.57
N SER A 73 -3.49 3.86 0.27
CA SER A 73 -3.55 2.49 -0.23
C SER A 73 -4.89 2.19 -0.90
N ILE A 74 -4.90 1.21 -1.80
CA ILE A 74 -6.11 0.79 -2.53
C ILE A 74 -7.20 0.22 -1.60
N ASP A 75 -6.81 -0.35 -0.46
CA ASP A 75 -7.70 -0.80 0.60
C ASP A 75 -7.17 -0.31 1.97
N PRO A 76 -7.53 0.91 2.39
CA PRO A 76 -7.08 1.51 3.65
C PRO A 76 -7.46 0.68 4.87
N ALA A 77 -8.66 0.09 4.87
CA ALA A 77 -9.15 -0.72 5.98
C ALA A 77 -8.29 -1.98 6.16
N ARG A 78 -8.00 -2.70 5.07
CA ARG A 78 -7.13 -3.89 5.11
C ARG A 78 -5.69 -3.53 5.46
N THR A 79 -5.18 -2.43 4.91
CA THR A 79 -3.82 -1.94 5.21
C THR A 79 -3.68 -1.59 6.69
N LYS A 80 -4.67 -0.90 7.27
CA LYS A 80 -4.71 -0.58 8.70
C LYS A 80 -4.77 -1.84 9.57
N LYS A 81 -5.52 -2.86 9.16
CA LYS A 81 -5.59 -4.16 9.87
C LYS A 81 -4.25 -4.88 9.91
N PHE A 82 -3.46 -4.79 8.83
CA PHE A 82 -2.16 -5.46 8.75
C PHE A 82 -1.01 -4.66 9.35
N TYR A 83 -1.10 -3.34 9.35
CA TYR A 83 -0.04 -2.50 9.89
C TYR A 83 0.13 -2.69 11.40
N LYS A 84 1.28 -3.26 11.79
CA LYS A 84 1.74 -3.31 13.17
C LYS A 84 2.97 -2.42 13.30
N PRO A 85 2.96 -1.40 14.19
CA PRO A 85 4.14 -0.58 14.43
C PRO A 85 5.22 -1.42 15.11
N SER A 86 6.48 -1.30 14.67
CA SER A 86 7.60 -1.86 15.43
C SER A 86 7.81 -1.12 16.76
N ALA A 87 8.54 -1.73 17.70
CA ALA A 87 8.91 -1.09 18.96
C ALA A 87 9.65 0.26 18.75
N ASP A 88 10.44 0.34 17.68
CA ASP A 88 11.17 1.52 17.23
C ASP A 88 10.28 2.59 16.58
N ARG A 89 8.99 2.29 16.31
CA ARG A 89 7.93 3.12 15.67
C ARG A 89 8.26 3.80 14.33
N ASP A 90 9.52 3.73 13.92
CA ASP A 90 10.11 4.31 12.71
C ASP A 90 10.25 3.29 11.58
N ALA A 91 9.80 2.06 11.75
CA ALA A 91 9.89 0.98 10.74
C ALA A 91 8.76 -0.04 10.92
N CYS A 92 8.51 -0.85 9.89
CA CYS A 92 7.62 -2.02 10.00
C CYS A 92 8.27 -3.12 10.84
N THR A 93 7.45 -4.07 11.30
CA THR A 93 7.91 -5.24 12.05
C THR A 93 8.77 -6.21 11.23
N MET A 94 8.74 -6.13 9.90
CA MET A 94 9.52 -7.03 9.03
C MET A 94 11.03 -6.78 9.14
N CYS A 95 11.47 -5.53 9.15
CA CYS A 95 12.91 -5.20 9.09
C CYS A 95 13.45 -4.55 10.36
N GLY A 96 12.60 -3.94 11.20
CA GLY A 96 13.01 -3.28 12.44
C GLY A 96 14.18 -2.30 12.25
N GLU A 97 15.26 -2.51 12.99
CA GLU A 97 16.48 -1.69 12.95
C GLU A 97 17.25 -1.78 11.61
N PHE A 98 17.09 -2.88 10.87
CA PHE A 98 17.73 -3.13 9.58
C PHE A 98 16.96 -2.53 8.40
N CYS A 99 15.91 -1.73 8.66
CA CYS A 99 15.13 -1.08 7.62
C CYS A 99 16.01 -0.24 6.67
N ALA A 100 16.07 -0.65 5.40
CA ALA A 100 16.83 0.03 4.34
C ALA A 100 16.45 1.51 4.22
N ILE A 101 15.15 1.82 4.20
CA ILE A 101 14.66 3.21 4.11
C ILE A 101 15.17 4.06 5.29
N LYS A 102 15.17 3.51 6.51
CA LYS A 102 15.67 4.19 7.71
C LYS A 102 17.17 4.46 7.61
N LYS A 103 17.95 3.47 7.14
CA LYS A 103 19.41 3.57 6.96
C LYS A 103 19.77 4.56 5.84
N SER A 104 19.20 4.41 4.65
CA SER A 104 19.43 5.30 3.51
C SER A 104 19.06 6.75 3.83
N SER A 105 17.96 6.99 4.56
CA SER A 105 17.58 8.36 4.96
C SER A 105 18.61 9.05 5.85
N LYS A 106 19.42 8.31 6.62
CA LYS A 106 20.49 8.88 7.45
C LYS A 106 21.70 9.29 6.60
N ILE A 107 21.93 8.58 5.49
CA ILE A 107 23.07 8.81 4.58
C ILE A 107 22.78 10.01 3.68
N PHE A 108 21.58 10.06 3.09
CA PHE A 108 21.23 11.08 2.09
C PHE A 108 20.68 12.39 2.68
N ASP A 109 20.78 12.59 4.00
CA ASP A 109 20.24 13.73 4.77
C ASP A 109 18.87 14.23 4.27
N TYR A 110 17.98 13.28 3.97
CA TYR A 110 16.65 13.60 3.45
C TYR A 110 15.85 14.22 4.60
N LYS A 111 15.91 15.56 4.73
CA LYS A 111 15.28 16.38 5.79
C LYS A 111 13.83 15.96 5.96
N LYS A 112 13.60 15.15 6.98
CA LYS A 112 12.37 14.39 7.13
C LYS A 112 11.33 15.27 7.82
N LYS A 113 10.35 15.76 7.05
CA LYS A 113 9.04 16.19 7.57
C LYS A 113 8.25 14.96 8.07
N ARG A 114 8.86 14.16 8.96
CA ARG A 114 8.17 13.03 9.60
C ARG A 114 7.13 13.61 10.55
N PRO A 115 5.85 13.25 10.45
CA PRO A 115 4.93 13.50 11.54
C PRO A 115 5.46 12.78 12.80
N ARG A 116 5.69 13.52 13.89
CA ARG A 116 6.15 12.94 15.15
C ARG A 116 5.07 11.99 15.67
N VAL A 117 5.35 10.68 15.69
CA VAL A 117 4.53 9.72 16.43
C VAL A 117 4.94 9.83 17.91
N PRO A 118 4.02 10.13 18.84
CA PRO A 118 4.35 10.19 20.25
C PRO A 118 4.96 8.86 20.70
N LYS A 119 6.13 8.91 21.33
CA LYS A 119 6.71 7.73 22.00
C LYS A 119 5.75 7.36 23.13
N LYS A 120 5.03 6.22 23.04
CA LYS A 120 4.39 5.71 24.26
C LYS A 120 5.53 5.37 25.22
N THR A 121 5.47 5.97 26.40
CA THR A 121 6.28 5.58 27.55
C THR A 121 6.21 4.06 27.67
N ARG A 122 7.38 3.40 27.63
CA ARG A 122 7.47 1.99 28.02
C ARG A 122 6.96 1.93 29.46
N THR A 123 5.75 1.43 29.67
CA THR A 123 5.34 0.94 30.99
C THR A 123 6.30 -0.21 31.30
N ARG A 124 7.20 0.04 32.25
CA ARG A 124 7.99 -1.02 32.87
C ARG A 124 6.99 -1.93 33.56
N HIS A 125 6.88 -3.17 33.10
CA HIS A 125 6.35 -4.27 33.88
C HIS A 125 7.54 -4.97 34.52
#